data_AF-A0A2R6JYW6-F1
#
_entry.id   AF-A0A2R6JYW6-F1
#
_cell.length_a   1.000
_cell.length_b   1.000
_cell.length_c   1.000
_cell.angle_alpha   90.00
_cell.angle_beta   90.00
_cell.angle_gamma   90.00
#
_symmetry.space_group_name_H-M   'P 1'
#
loop_
_entity.id
_entity.type
_entity.pdbx_description
1 polymer ?
#
loop_
_entity_poly.entity_id
_entity_poly.type
_entity_poly.pdbx_seq_one_letter_code
_entity_poly.pdbx_strand_id
1 'polypeptide(L)'
;VLGDENPMAVRDALESELGVPVFEVPMGPPSLPGLRLEDDLYAALDAAGVSMETGNPVVDYEGDERVERVFVDRNGAQIPFAADRFVLATGGLVGKGIGSDREGVEEPIFDCHVPHDEDRYEWFEVDAFGDHPFARFGVRTDDTFRPLDASGSVEFENLRAAGSVLGGYDFAAEKSGSGVSIATGHAAGGAAAEGAK
;
A
#
# COMPACT_ATOMS: atom_id res chain seq x y z
N VAL A 1 0.43 -26.60 -2.27
CA VAL A 1 0.10 -25.65 -3.36
C VAL A 1 -0.91 -26.34 -4.24
N LEU A 2 -2.12 -25.78 -4.38
CA LEU A 2 -3.28 -26.43 -5.00
C LEU A 2 -3.39 -26.18 -6.51
N GLY A 3 -2.38 -25.55 -7.10
CA GLY A 3 -2.39 -25.14 -8.50
C GLY A 3 -2.90 -23.72 -8.68
N ASP A 4 -2.70 -23.22 -9.89
CA ASP A 4 -3.12 -21.89 -10.33
C ASP A 4 -4.57 -21.94 -10.85
N GLU A 5 -4.86 -22.93 -11.69
CA GLU A 5 -6.21 -23.18 -12.19
C GLU A 5 -6.95 -24.23 -11.35
N ASN A 6 -8.26 -24.02 -11.18
CA ASN A 6 -9.18 -24.95 -10.51
C ASN A 6 -8.75 -25.42 -9.10
N PRO A 7 -8.25 -24.53 -8.21
CA PRO A 7 -7.70 -24.93 -6.91
C PRO A 7 -8.72 -25.62 -5.99
N MET A 8 -10.00 -25.28 -6.13
CA MET A 8 -11.09 -25.93 -5.39
C MET A 8 -11.28 -27.39 -5.83
N ALA A 9 -11.29 -27.66 -7.13
CA ALA A 9 -11.42 -29.03 -7.64
C ALA A 9 -10.22 -29.91 -7.26
N VAL A 10 -9.00 -29.33 -7.28
CA VAL A 10 -7.79 -30.01 -6.82
C VAL A 10 -7.86 -30.31 -5.33
N ARG A 11 -8.30 -29.35 -4.51
CA ARG A 11 -8.52 -29.55 -3.07
C ARG A 11 -9.50 -30.68 -2.83
N ASP A 12 -10.67 -30.63 -3.45
CA ASP A 12 -11.74 -31.61 -3.23
C ASP A 12 -11.29 -33.03 -3.64
N ALA A 13 -10.54 -33.15 -4.75
CA ALA A 13 -9.96 -34.42 -5.17
C ALA A 13 -8.94 -34.96 -4.16
N LEU A 14 -8.08 -34.10 -3.60
CA LEU A 14 -7.11 -34.48 -2.58
C LEU A 14 -7.79 -34.85 -1.26
N GLU A 15 -8.80 -34.10 -0.80
CA GLU A 15 -9.57 -34.44 0.40
C GLU A 15 -10.25 -35.81 0.25
N SER A 16 -10.84 -36.08 -0.93
CA SER A 16 -11.50 -37.35 -1.22
C SER A 16 -10.53 -38.53 -1.22
N GLU A 17 -9.34 -38.39 -1.80
CA GLU A 17 -8.35 -39.47 -1.89
C GLU A 17 -7.64 -39.72 -0.55
N LEU A 18 -7.35 -38.66 0.21
CA LEU A 18 -6.62 -38.75 1.47
C LEU A 18 -7.54 -39.05 2.68
N GLY A 19 -8.85 -38.81 2.55
CA GLY A 19 -9.83 -39.02 3.62
C GLY A 19 -9.65 -38.06 4.81
N VAL A 20 -9.00 -36.92 4.59
CA VAL A 20 -8.73 -35.89 5.61
C VAL A 20 -8.96 -34.49 5.03
N PRO A 21 -9.26 -33.48 5.87
CA PRO A 21 -9.32 -32.10 5.41
C PRO A 21 -7.98 -31.64 4.82
N VAL A 22 -8.04 -30.91 3.70
CA VAL A 22 -6.89 -30.34 2.99
C VAL A 22 -7.13 -28.85 2.86
N PHE A 23 -6.08 -28.07 3.14
CA PHE A 23 -6.10 -26.63 2.92
C PHE A 23 -4.75 -26.19 2.34
N GLU A 24 -4.74 -25.00 1.77
CA GLU A 24 -3.52 -24.43 1.21
C GLU A 24 -2.81 -23.55 2.21
N VAL A 25 -1.50 -23.76 2.31
CA VAL A 25 -0.59 -22.88 3.05
C VAL A 25 0.09 -21.97 2.02
N PRO A 26 -0.05 -20.63 2.12
CA PRO A 26 0.69 -19.70 1.28
C PRO A 26 2.20 -19.91 1.49
N MET A 27 2.94 -20.03 0.39
CA MET A 27 4.40 -20.11 0.41
C MET A 27 5.00 -18.71 0.23
N GLY A 28 6.30 -18.58 0.48
CA GLY A 28 7.03 -17.37 0.10
C GLY A 28 6.98 -17.11 -1.42
N PRO A 29 7.46 -15.95 -1.89
CA PRO A 29 7.35 -15.57 -3.29
C PRO A 29 8.00 -16.59 -4.26
N PRO A 30 7.34 -16.95 -5.38
CA PRO A 30 5.97 -16.57 -5.75
C PRO A 30 4.92 -17.39 -5.00
N SER A 31 3.88 -16.71 -4.50
CA SER A 31 2.74 -17.32 -3.80
C SER A 31 1.57 -17.50 -4.77
N LEU A 32 1.25 -18.74 -5.17
CA LEU A 32 0.08 -19.01 -6.04
C LEU A 32 -1.26 -18.49 -5.50
N PRO A 33 -1.61 -18.58 -4.20
CA PRO A 33 -2.84 -17.95 -3.72
C PRO A 33 -2.80 -16.43 -3.81
N GLY A 34 -1.60 -15.83 -3.71
CA GLY A 34 -1.42 -14.40 -3.95
C GLY A 34 -1.64 -14.01 -5.40
N LEU A 35 -1.09 -14.77 -6.34
CA LEU A 35 -1.27 -14.54 -7.79
C LEU A 35 -2.74 -14.68 -8.20
N ARG A 36 -3.44 -15.71 -7.72
CA ARG A 36 -4.90 -15.85 -7.96
C ARG A 36 -5.70 -14.66 -7.42
N LEU A 37 -5.37 -14.17 -6.23
CA LEU A 37 -6.02 -13.00 -5.67
C LEU A 37 -5.74 -11.74 -6.50
N GLU A 38 -4.51 -11.58 -6.99
CA GLU A 38 -4.14 -10.48 -7.89
C GLU A 38 -4.93 -10.53 -9.21
N ASP A 39 -5.03 -11.71 -9.84
CA ASP A 39 -5.79 -11.91 -11.07
C ASP A 39 -7.28 -11.62 -10.87
N ASP A 40 -7.87 -12.10 -9.77
CA ASP A 40 -9.27 -11.83 -9.42
C ASP A 40 -9.54 -10.32 -9.23
N LEU A 41 -8.59 -9.59 -8.61
CA LEU A 41 -8.68 -8.15 -8.44
C LEU A 41 -8.58 -7.40 -9.78
N TYR A 42 -7.63 -7.78 -10.65
CA TYR A 42 -7.50 -7.18 -11.98
C TYR A 42 -8.74 -7.44 -12.84
N ALA A 43 -9.29 -8.65 -12.81
CA ALA A 43 -10.53 -8.98 -13.51
C ALA A 43 -11.72 -8.17 -12.99
N ALA A 44 -11.81 -7.95 -11.67
CA ALA A 44 -12.84 -7.11 -11.07
C ALA A 44 -12.71 -5.64 -11.48
N LEU A 45 -11.49 -5.09 -11.54
CA LEU A 45 -11.22 -3.73 -12.01
C LEU A 45 -11.59 -3.54 -13.48
N ASP A 46 -11.22 -4.50 -14.34
CA ASP A 46 -11.57 -4.50 -15.77
C ASP A 46 -13.09 -4.56 -15.97
N ALA A 47 -13.77 -5.48 -15.28
CA ALA A 47 -15.23 -5.60 -15.32
C ALA A 47 -15.96 -4.34 -14.83
N ALA A 48 -15.35 -3.58 -13.91
CA ALA A 48 -15.85 -2.29 -13.43
C ALA A 48 -15.51 -1.10 -14.35
N GLY A 49 -14.73 -1.32 -15.42
CA GLY A 49 -14.31 -0.28 -16.36
C GLY A 49 -13.24 0.66 -15.81
N VAL A 50 -12.43 0.20 -14.85
CA VAL A 50 -11.34 1.01 -14.27
C VAL A 50 -10.22 1.18 -15.29
N SER A 51 -9.81 2.43 -15.52
CA SER A 51 -8.62 2.73 -16.32
C SER A 51 -7.37 2.45 -15.50
N MET A 52 -6.46 1.65 -16.05
CA MET A 52 -5.19 1.29 -15.40
C MET A 52 -4.01 1.79 -16.21
N GLU A 53 -3.03 2.39 -15.52
CA GLU A 53 -1.78 2.86 -16.10
C GLU A 53 -0.63 2.17 -15.35
N THR A 54 0.21 1.45 -16.09
CA THR A 54 1.31 0.66 -15.52
C THR A 54 2.65 1.11 -16.11
N GLY A 55 3.70 1.11 -15.29
CA GLY A 55 5.05 1.46 -15.74
C GLY A 55 5.29 2.96 -15.95
N ASN A 56 4.32 3.81 -15.60
CA ASN A 56 4.44 5.27 -15.64
C ASN A 56 4.29 5.81 -14.20
N PRO A 57 5.38 6.13 -13.49
CA PRO A 57 5.30 6.58 -12.10
C PRO A 57 4.71 7.99 -12.01
N VAL A 58 4.03 8.27 -10.91
CA VAL A 58 3.75 9.66 -10.50
C VAL A 58 5.05 10.24 -9.95
N VAL A 59 5.42 11.43 -10.41
CA VAL A 59 6.70 12.08 -10.10
C VAL A 59 6.55 13.45 -9.47
N ASP A 60 5.35 14.04 -9.50
CA ASP A 60 5.09 15.37 -8.98
C ASP A 60 3.58 15.58 -8.78
N TYR A 61 3.19 16.65 -8.10
CA TYR A 61 1.81 17.09 -7.95
C TYR A 61 1.70 18.62 -7.96
N GLU A 62 0.47 19.12 -8.12
CA GLU A 62 0.15 20.54 -7.97
C GLU A 62 -1.06 20.69 -7.04
N GLY A 63 -0.92 21.57 -6.05
CA GLY A 63 -1.92 21.84 -5.02
C GLY A 63 -1.27 22.37 -3.73
N ASP A 64 -2.07 23.01 -2.88
CA ASP A 64 -1.68 23.40 -1.51
C ASP A 64 -2.44 22.49 -0.52
N GLU A 65 -3.50 22.97 0.13
CA GLU A 65 -4.33 22.18 1.09
C GLU A 65 -5.18 21.07 0.40
N ARG A 66 -5.11 21.02 -0.93
CA ARG A 66 -5.83 20.08 -1.78
C ARG A 66 -5.03 19.80 -3.04
N VAL A 67 -4.88 18.52 -3.36
CA VAL A 67 -4.25 18.07 -4.62
C VAL A 67 -5.20 18.40 -5.79
N GLU A 68 -4.75 19.18 -6.76
CA GLU A 68 -5.51 19.48 -7.98
C GLU A 68 -5.22 18.45 -9.07
N ARG A 69 -3.94 18.10 -9.24
CA ARG A 69 -3.47 17.16 -10.24
C ARG A 69 -2.15 16.50 -9.82
N VAL A 70 -1.91 15.32 -10.36
CA VAL A 70 -0.63 14.61 -10.26
C VAL A 70 0.01 14.54 -11.65
N PHE A 71 1.34 14.48 -11.69
CA PHE A 71 2.09 14.36 -12.93
C PHE A 71 2.68 12.97 -13.05
N VAL A 72 2.31 12.28 -14.12
CA VAL A 72 2.82 10.95 -14.46
C VAL A 72 3.95 11.10 -15.48
N ASP A 73 5.11 10.50 -15.21
CA ASP A 73 6.19 10.43 -16.20
C ASP A 73 5.88 9.38 -17.26
N ARG A 74 5.73 9.85 -18.50
CA ARG A 74 5.58 9.02 -19.68
C ARG A 74 6.70 9.36 -20.67
N ASN A 75 7.76 8.55 -20.67
CA ASN A 75 8.93 8.69 -21.54
C ASN A 75 9.62 10.06 -21.42
N GLY A 76 9.75 10.60 -20.20
CA GLY A 76 10.39 11.88 -19.90
C GLY A 76 9.46 13.09 -20.05
N ALA A 77 8.17 12.87 -20.35
CA ALA A 77 7.16 13.92 -20.36
C ALA A 77 6.24 13.78 -19.14
N GLN A 78 6.04 14.88 -18.41
CA GLN A 78 5.10 14.94 -17.30
C GLN A 78 3.68 15.17 -17.82
N ILE A 79 2.82 14.16 -17.67
CA ILE A 79 1.43 14.17 -18.12
C ILE A 79 0.52 14.43 -16.91
N PRO A 80 -0.29 15.51 -16.90
CA PRO A 80 -1.15 15.83 -15.77
C PRO A 80 -2.41 14.96 -15.74
N PHE A 81 -2.76 14.48 -14.55
CA PHE A 81 -4.01 13.79 -14.24
C PHE A 81 -4.72 14.51 -13.10
N ALA A 82 -5.95 14.98 -13.35
CA ALA A 82 -6.78 15.62 -12.34
C ALA A 82 -7.84 14.65 -11.82
N ALA A 83 -8.11 14.71 -10.51
CA ALA A 83 -9.17 13.95 -9.86
C ALA A 83 -9.71 14.73 -8.65
N ASP A 84 -10.95 14.46 -8.27
CA ASP A 84 -11.52 15.06 -7.06
C ASP A 84 -10.88 14.49 -5.79
N ARG A 85 -10.39 13.26 -5.86
CA ARG A 85 -9.89 12.46 -4.73
C ARG A 85 -8.72 11.59 -5.18
N PHE A 86 -7.75 11.44 -4.28
CA PHE A 86 -6.56 10.63 -4.50
C PHE A 86 -6.38 9.63 -3.37
N VAL A 87 -5.84 8.45 -3.70
CA VAL A 87 -5.44 7.44 -2.72
C VAL A 87 -3.97 7.10 -2.95
N LEU A 88 -3.13 7.46 -1.98
CA LEU A 88 -1.73 7.06 -1.87
C LEU A 88 -1.66 5.60 -1.40
N ALA A 89 -1.36 4.69 -2.32
CA ALA A 89 -1.17 3.26 -2.06
C ALA A 89 0.13 2.76 -2.68
N THR A 90 1.20 3.54 -2.55
CA THR A 90 2.52 3.35 -3.19
C THR A 90 3.42 2.35 -2.47
N GLY A 91 2.99 1.88 -1.31
CA GLY A 91 3.70 0.92 -0.49
C GLY A 91 4.75 1.54 0.44
N GLY A 92 5.38 0.72 1.27
CA GLY A 92 6.40 1.19 2.22
C GLY A 92 7.81 1.25 1.63
N LEU A 93 8.81 1.14 2.50
CA LEU A 93 10.25 1.20 2.15
C LEU A 93 10.66 0.27 0.99
N VAL A 94 10.20 -0.99 1.01
CA VAL A 94 10.55 -1.97 -0.05
C VAL A 94 9.89 -1.61 -1.39
N GLY A 95 8.64 -1.11 -1.33
CA GLY A 95 7.88 -0.67 -2.50
C GLY A 95 8.31 0.70 -3.02
N LYS A 96 9.21 1.40 -2.30
CA LYS A 96 9.66 2.77 -2.57
C LYS A 96 8.56 3.83 -2.49
N GLY A 97 7.41 3.53 -1.88
CA GLY A 97 6.43 4.56 -1.54
C GLY A 97 6.80 5.33 -0.27
N ILE A 98 7.78 4.82 0.50
CA ILE A 98 8.53 5.59 1.51
C ILE A 98 10.00 5.54 1.11
N GLY A 99 10.62 6.71 0.94
CA GLY A 99 12.03 6.90 0.70
C GLY A 99 12.79 7.03 2.02
N SER A 100 14.03 6.56 2.06
CA SER A 100 14.93 6.83 3.18
C SER A 100 16.37 6.87 2.69
N ASP A 101 17.13 7.84 3.16
CA ASP A 101 18.56 7.93 2.93
C ASP A 101 19.31 8.23 4.23
N ARG A 102 20.50 8.82 4.15
CA ARG A 102 21.28 9.17 5.35
C ARG A 102 20.79 10.42 6.05
N GLU A 103 20.02 11.26 5.35
CA GLU A 103 19.59 12.58 5.80
C GLU A 103 18.15 12.54 6.33
N GLY A 104 17.28 11.67 5.80
CA GLY A 104 15.91 11.59 6.29
C GLY A 104 15.07 10.45 5.71
N VAL A 105 13.79 10.50 6.05
CA VAL A 105 12.72 9.62 5.56
C VAL A 105 11.62 10.49 4.97
N GLU A 106 11.13 10.15 3.79
CA GLU A 106 10.17 10.96 3.04
C GLU A 106 9.11 10.11 2.34
N GLU A 107 7.94 10.71 2.09
CA GLU A 107 6.98 10.22 1.10
C GLU A 107 7.24 10.98 -0.22
N PRO A 108 7.69 10.31 -1.29
CA PRO A 108 8.36 10.98 -2.40
C PRO A 108 7.42 11.69 -3.38
N ILE A 109 6.10 11.51 -3.28
CA ILE A 109 5.15 12.11 -4.24
C ILE A 109 4.58 13.41 -3.71
N PHE A 110 3.97 13.39 -2.53
CA PHE A 110 3.25 14.52 -1.95
C PHE A 110 4.06 15.24 -0.85
N ASP A 111 5.23 14.70 -0.48
CA ASP A 111 6.01 15.14 0.68
C ASP A 111 5.23 15.00 1.99
N CYS A 112 4.39 13.95 2.09
CA CYS A 112 3.65 13.70 3.32
C CYS A 112 4.59 13.41 4.49
N HIS A 113 4.25 13.96 5.67
CA HIS A 113 5.07 13.81 6.85
C HIS A 113 5.18 12.35 7.27
N VAL A 114 6.41 11.85 7.30
CA VAL A 114 6.77 10.55 7.86
C VAL A 114 7.43 10.77 9.21
N PRO A 115 6.81 10.39 10.34
CA PRO A 115 7.44 10.54 11.65
C PRO A 115 8.68 9.66 11.78
N HIS A 116 9.82 10.28 12.06
CA HIS A 116 11.10 9.62 12.32
C HIS A 116 11.97 10.51 13.21
N ASP A 117 12.93 9.91 13.91
CA ASP A 117 13.93 10.65 14.67
C ASP A 117 14.95 11.31 13.73
N GLU A 118 15.42 12.51 14.08
CA GLU A 118 16.47 13.20 13.30
C GLU A 118 17.80 12.44 13.32
N ASP A 119 18.10 11.76 14.44
CA ASP A 119 19.29 10.93 14.56
C ASP A 119 19.02 9.54 13.97
N ARG A 120 19.68 9.26 12.85
CA ARG A 120 19.63 7.95 12.17
C ARG A 120 20.01 6.78 13.08
N TYR A 121 20.83 6.99 14.11
CA TYR A 121 21.18 5.93 15.05
C TYR A 121 20.01 5.49 15.94
N GLU A 122 18.93 6.28 16.00
CA GLU A 122 17.68 5.91 16.66
C GLU A 122 16.75 5.08 15.75
N TRP A 123 17.07 4.92 14.46
CA TRP A 123 16.19 4.19 13.52
C TRP A 123 16.28 2.67 13.65
N PHE A 124 17.26 2.17 14.39
CA PHE A 124 17.52 0.74 14.50
C PHE A 124 18.08 0.37 15.87
N GLU A 125 17.72 -0.83 16.32
CA GLU A 125 18.36 -1.46 17.48
C GLU A 125 19.67 -2.16 17.14
N VAL A 126 20.53 -2.33 18.15
CA VAL A 126 21.79 -3.09 18.03
C VAL A 126 21.52 -4.58 17.79
N ASP A 127 20.48 -5.10 18.43
CA ASP A 127 20.07 -6.49 18.27
C ASP A 127 19.47 -6.70 16.87
N ALA A 128 19.96 -7.69 16.13
CA ALA A 128 19.56 -7.94 14.73
C ALA A 128 18.07 -8.29 14.53
N PHE A 129 17.37 -8.64 15.61
CA PHE A 129 15.93 -8.92 15.63
C PHE A 129 15.21 -8.06 16.68
N GLY A 130 15.78 -6.89 16.99
CA GLY A 130 15.17 -5.91 17.88
C GLY A 130 13.94 -5.24 17.26
N ASP A 131 13.23 -4.44 18.05
CA ASP A 131 12.11 -3.61 17.58
C ASP A 131 12.68 -2.38 16.86
N HIS A 132 13.15 -2.58 15.63
CA HIS A 132 13.80 -1.52 14.86
C HIS A 132 12.77 -0.45 14.42
N PRO A 133 12.89 0.83 14.84
CA PRO A 133 11.90 1.86 14.51
C PRO A 133 11.64 2.06 13.02
N PHE A 134 12.62 1.82 12.15
CA PHE A 134 12.44 1.92 10.70
C PHE A 134 11.32 1.02 10.17
N ALA A 135 11.03 -0.10 10.82
CA ALA A 135 10.01 -1.04 10.39
C ALA A 135 8.60 -0.44 10.47
N ARG A 136 8.43 0.65 11.23
CA ARG A 136 7.17 1.39 11.44
C ARG A 136 7.11 2.70 10.65
N PHE A 137 8.12 3.02 9.84
CA PHE A 137 8.10 4.23 9.03
C PHE A 137 6.97 4.21 8.01
N GLY A 138 6.27 5.33 7.93
CA GLY A 138 5.16 5.56 7.02
C GLY A 138 4.32 6.74 7.48
N VAL A 139 3.34 7.08 6.66
CA VAL A 139 2.47 8.23 6.86
C VAL A 139 1.48 7.93 7.99
N ARG A 140 1.31 8.90 8.92
CA ARG A 140 0.22 8.85 9.92
C ARG A 140 -1.05 9.39 9.31
N THR A 141 -2.19 8.85 9.75
CA THR A 141 -3.49 9.28 9.23
C THR A 141 -4.51 9.53 10.34
N ASP A 142 -5.57 10.28 10.02
CA ASP A 142 -6.79 10.35 10.83
C ASP A 142 -7.70 9.13 10.63
N ASP A 143 -8.83 9.10 11.34
CA ASP A 143 -9.82 8.01 11.28
C ASP A 143 -10.46 7.82 9.90
N THR A 144 -10.26 8.77 8.98
CA THR A 144 -10.73 8.69 7.59
C THR A 144 -9.62 8.44 6.59
N PHE A 145 -8.41 8.10 7.05
CA PHE A 145 -7.20 7.83 6.26
C PHE A 145 -6.55 9.07 5.62
N ARG A 146 -6.79 10.29 6.12
CA ARG A 146 -6.08 11.50 5.65
C ARG A 146 -4.68 11.58 6.23
N PRO A 147 -3.62 11.79 5.43
CA PRO A 147 -2.29 12.10 5.94
C PRO A 147 -2.29 13.27 6.92
N LEU A 148 -1.50 13.13 7.98
CA LEU A 148 -1.33 14.12 9.03
C LEU A 148 0.11 14.66 9.06
N ASP A 149 0.23 15.98 9.18
CA ASP A 149 1.50 16.67 9.31
C ASP A 149 2.14 16.45 10.70
N ALA A 150 3.33 17.04 10.91
CA ALA A 150 4.05 16.96 12.18
C ALA A 150 3.28 17.54 13.38
N SER A 151 2.31 18.43 13.14
CA SER A 151 1.43 18.99 14.18
C SER A 151 0.20 18.13 14.48
N GLY A 152 -0.06 17.12 13.64
CA GLY A 152 -1.27 16.30 13.68
C GLY A 152 -2.45 16.91 12.92
N SER A 153 -2.22 17.92 12.08
CA SER A 153 -3.22 18.53 11.21
C SER A 153 -3.28 17.80 9.87
N VAL A 154 -4.43 17.84 9.20
CA VAL A 154 -4.59 17.24 7.87
C VAL A 154 -3.74 18.00 6.85
N GLU A 155 -2.93 17.28 6.08
CA GLU A 155 -2.11 17.89 5.01
C GLU A 155 -2.93 18.21 3.76
N PHE A 156 -3.72 17.22 3.29
CA PHE A 156 -4.55 17.38 2.11
C PHE A 156 -5.96 16.86 2.36
N GLU A 157 -6.96 17.70 2.13
CA GLU A 157 -8.36 17.32 2.41
C GLU A 157 -8.85 16.15 1.54
N ASN A 158 -8.32 16.04 0.31
CA ASN A 158 -8.75 15.08 -0.70
C ASN A 158 -7.80 13.91 -0.94
N LEU A 159 -6.71 13.80 -0.17
CA LEU A 159 -5.80 12.66 -0.21
C LEU A 159 -6.17 11.65 0.87
N ARG A 160 -6.04 10.37 0.57
CA ARG A 160 -6.11 9.27 1.53
C ARG A 160 -4.90 8.37 1.38
N ALA A 161 -4.49 7.67 2.44
CA ALA A 161 -3.38 6.71 2.39
C ALA A 161 -3.84 5.30 2.76
N ALA A 162 -3.31 4.28 2.08
CA ALA A 162 -3.67 2.88 2.29
C ALA A 162 -2.52 1.91 2.02
N GLY A 163 -2.58 0.76 2.67
CA GLY A 163 -1.57 -0.29 2.57
C GLY A 163 -0.28 0.07 3.29
N SER A 164 0.84 -0.45 2.79
CA SER A 164 2.13 -0.39 3.51
C SER A 164 2.81 0.99 3.49
N VAL A 165 2.18 2.01 2.89
CA VAL A 165 2.61 3.40 3.04
C VAL A 165 2.25 3.96 4.42
N LEU A 166 1.27 3.35 5.10
CA LEU A 166 0.86 3.72 6.46
C LEU A 166 1.97 3.38 7.46
N GLY A 167 2.22 4.29 8.41
CA GLY A 167 3.20 4.09 9.47
C GLY A 167 2.61 3.57 10.78
N GLY A 168 3.48 3.35 11.76
CA GLY A 168 3.13 3.06 13.15
C GLY A 168 3.04 1.58 13.53
N TYR A 169 3.24 0.66 12.58
CA TYR A 169 3.15 -0.78 12.81
C TYR A 169 4.26 -1.53 12.08
N ASP A 170 4.75 -2.63 12.66
CA ASP A 170 5.75 -3.49 12.02
C ASP A 170 5.03 -4.68 11.39
N PHE A 171 4.66 -4.53 10.13
CA PHE A 171 3.88 -5.55 9.42
C PHE A 171 4.63 -6.89 9.26
N ALA A 172 5.96 -6.87 9.31
CA ALA A 172 6.79 -8.06 9.16
C ALA A 172 6.79 -8.87 10.46
N ALA A 173 6.98 -8.22 11.60
CA ALA A 173 6.89 -8.85 12.92
C ALA A 173 5.45 -9.29 13.25
N GLU A 174 4.48 -8.44 12.96
CA GLU A 174 3.05 -8.70 13.20
C GLU A 174 2.44 -9.70 12.21
N LYS A 175 3.10 -9.92 11.06
CA LYS A 175 2.60 -10.76 9.95
C LYS A 175 1.24 -10.26 9.43
N SER A 176 1.05 -8.95 9.43
CA SER A 176 -0.23 -8.28 9.18
C SER A 176 -0.33 -7.64 7.79
N GLY A 177 0.78 -7.57 7.03
CA GLY A 177 0.90 -6.79 5.79
C GLY A 177 -0.27 -6.91 4.81
N SER A 178 -0.58 -8.13 4.33
CA SER A 178 -1.69 -8.33 3.39
C SER A 178 -3.05 -7.96 3.98
N GLY A 179 -3.27 -8.26 5.27
CA GLY A 179 -4.51 -7.91 5.97
C GLY A 179 -4.69 -6.41 6.06
N VAL A 180 -3.63 -5.67 6.38
CA VAL A 180 -3.66 -4.20 6.41
C VAL A 180 -3.91 -3.64 5.02
N SER A 181 -3.22 -4.12 3.97
CA SER A 181 -3.43 -3.65 2.59
C SER A 181 -4.88 -3.81 2.13
N ILE A 182 -5.51 -4.97 2.36
CA ILE A 182 -6.89 -5.20 1.94
C ILE A 182 -7.86 -4.34 2.77
N ALA A 183 -7.71 -4.34 4.10
CA ALA A 183 -8.63 -3.64 4.99
C ALA A 183 -8.59 -2.12 4.76
N THR A 184 -7.39 -1.55 4.67
CA THR A 184 -7.20 -0.10 4.50
C THR A 184 -7.48 0.33 3.07
N GLY A 185 -7.18 -0.48 2.05
CA GLY A 185 -7.58 -0.20 0.68
C GLY A 185 -9.09 -0.07 0.52
N HIS A 186 -9.86 -1.00 1.12
CA HIS A 186 -11.32 -0.92 1.13
C HIS A 186 -11.82 0.31 1.90
N ALA A 187 -11.29 0.57 3.09
CA ALA A 187 -11.74 1.67 3.94
C ALA A 187 -11.40 3.06 3.35
N ALA A 188 -10.15 3.27 2.92
CA ALA A 188 -9.70 4.52 2.30
C ALA A 188 -10.39 4.76 0.95
N GLY A 189 -10.56 3.72 0.13
CA GLY A 189 -11.31 3.81 -1.12
C GLY A 189 -12.78 4.19 -0.90
N GLY A 190 -13.43 3.59 0.11
CA GLY A 190 -14.78 3.96 0.53
C GLY A 190 -14.86 5.42 1.00
N ALA A 191 -13.95 5.85 1.88
CA ALA A 191 -13.90 7.22 2.36
C ALA A 191 -13.66 8.25 1.24
N ALA A 192 -12.81 7.92 0.26
CA ALA A 192 -12.58 8.74 -0.93
C ALA A 192 -13.86 8.87 -1.76
N ALA A 193 -14.60 7.77 -1.96
CA ALA A 193 -15.85 7.78 -2.74
C ALA A 193 -17.00 8.54 -2.04
N GLU A 194 -17.12 8.45 -0.72
CA GLU A 194 -18.17 9.15 0.03
C GLU A 194 -18.03 10.67 -0.02
N GLY A 195 -16.79 11.18 -0.04
CA GLY A 195 -16.51 12.60 -0.18
C GLY A 195 -16.66 13.15 -1.59
N ALA A 196 -16.96 12.33 -2.60
CA ALA A 196 -17.09 12.74 -4.01
C ALA A 196 -18.53 13.11 -4.43
N LYS A 197 -19.45 13.26 -3.47
CA LYS A 197 -20.85 13.65 -3.69
C LYS A 197 -21.08 15.15 -3.57
#